data_AF-A0A6L8HVM6-F1
#
_entry.id   AF-A0A6L8HVM6-F1
#
_cell.length_a   1.000
_cell.length_b   1.000
_cell.length_c   1.000
_cell.angle_alpha   90.00
_cell.angle_beta   90.00
_cell.angle_gamma   90.00
#
_symmetry.space_group_name_H-M   'P 1'
#
loop_
_entity.id
_entity.type
_entity.pdbx_description
1 polymer ?
#
loop_
_entity_poly.entity_id
_entity_poly.type
_entity_poly.pdbx_seq_one_letter_code
_entity_poly.pdbx_strand_id
1 'polypeptide(L)'
;MGRHCQQHREADLSVPAATYHPEADVLYVRLVDDEAVERQTYLDDARIIDHSADGSVIGVEFVGASDGVELGDVPFARKVEELIGGSGHSFRILV
;
A
#
# COMPACT_ATOMS: atom_id res chain seq x y z
N MET A 1 -16.46 3.59 38.21
CA MET A 1 -17.21 4.08 37.03
C MET A 1 -16.23 4.65 36.02
N GLY A 2 -16.44 4.41 34.71
CA GLY A 2 -15.83 5.22 33.64
C GLY A 2 -14.63 4.59 32.92
N ARG A 3 -14.85 4.18 31.68
CA ARG A 3 -13.92 3.52 30.74
C ARG A 3 -13.00 4.53 30.04
N HIS A 4 -11.81 4.07 29.63
CA HIS A 4 -11.17 4.23 28.30
C HIS A 4 -9.67 3.90 28.48
N CYS A 5 -9.19 2.68 28.25
CA CYS A 5 -8.99 2.06 26.95
C CYS A 5 -8.31 3.01 25.95
N GLN A 6 -7.10 3.45 26.28
CA GLN A 6 -6.19 4.05 25.31
C GLN A 6 -5.42 2.88 24.67
N GLN A 7 -6.05 2.27 23.66
CA GLN A 7 -5.41 1.32 22.78
C GLN A 7 -4.25 2.07 22.11
N HIS A 8 -3.03 1.83 22.59
CA HIS A 8 -1.86 1.91 21.74
C HIS A 8 -2.12 0.93 20.60
N ARG A 9 -2.67 1.45 19.49
CA ARG A 9 -2.61 0.78 18.19
C ARG A 9 -1.13 0.73 17.84
N GLU A 10 -0.46 -0.30 18.33
CA GLU A 10 0.65 -0.88 17.59
C GLU A 10 0.08 -1.09 16.19
N ALA A 11 0.74 -0.52 15.19
CA ALA A 11 0.42 -0.79 13.80
C ALA A 11 0.63 -2.30 13.64
N ASP A 12 -0.46 -3.04 13.79
CA ASP A 12 -0.60 -4.43 13.41
C ASP A 12 -0.36 -4.44 11.90
N LEU A 13 0.91 -4.52 11.51
CA LEU A 13 1.36 -4.67 10.12
C LEU A 13 0.99 -6.07 9.57
N SER A 14 0.15 -6.81 10.29
CA SER A 14 -0.42 -8.12 9.95
C SER A 14 -1.79 -7.98 9.24
N VAL A 15 -2.16 -6.78 8.78
CA VAL A 15 -3.32 -6.57 7.91
C VAL A 15 -2.97 -5.82 6.63
N PRO A 16 -3.65 -6.11 5.50
CA PRO A 16 -3.53 -5.33 4.28
C PRO A 16 -3.80 -3.85 4.54
N ALA A 17 -2.85 -2.99 4.19
CA ALA A 17 -2.88 -1.58 4.50
C ALA A 17 -2.07 -0.77 3.49
N ALA A 18 -2.41 0.51 3.37
CA ALA A 18 -1.63 1.47 2.61
C ALA A 18 -0.89 2.42 3.57
N THR A 19 0.41 2.56 3.40
CA THR A 19 1.32 3.35 4.24
C THR A 19 2.07 4.35 3.37
N TYR A 20 1.95 5.64 3.70
CA TYR A 20 2.61 6.71 2.97
C TYR A 20 3.87 7.18 3.71
N HIS A 21 4.98 7.30 2.98
CA HIS A 21 6.27 7.80 3.46
C HIS A 21 6.57 9.16 2.80
N PRO A 22 6.27 10.28 3.47
CA PRO A 22 6.38 11.61 2.86
C PRO A 22 7.82 12.03 2.55
N GLU A 23 8.83 11.47 3.24
CA GLU A 23 10.24 11.81 2.99
C GLU A 23 10.74 11.27 1.64
N ALA A 24 10.20 10.14 1.20
CA ALA A 24 10.53 9.53 -0.09
C ALA A 24 9.46 9.80 -1.17
N ASP A 25 8.32 10.38 -0.77
CA ASP A 25 7.09 10.47 -1.58
C ASP A 25 6.67 9.11 -2.15
N VAL A 26 6.61 8.09 -1.29
CA VAL A 26 6.24 6.72 -1.67
C VAL A 26 5.04 6.24 -0.89
N LEU A 27 4.05 5.69 -1.59
CA LEU A 27 2.90 4.99 -1.03
C LEU A 27 3.05 3.49 -1.23
N TYR A 28 3.21 2.77 -0.13
CA TYR A 28 3.25 1.30 -0.13
C TYR A 28 1.86 0.77 0.14
N VAL A 29 1.38 -0.14 -0.70
CA VAL A 29 0.11 -0.84 -0.53
C VAL A 29 0.38 -2.31 -0.36
N ARG A 30 0.18 -2.79 0.85
CA ARG A 30 0.37 -4.19 1.22
C ARG A 30 -0.94 -4.97 1.04
N LEU A 31 -0.91 -6.05 0.26
CA LEU A 31 -2.09 -6.87 -0.06
C LEU A 31 -2.17 -8.16 0.76
N VAL A 32 -1.03 -8.71 1.17
CA VAL A 32 -0.93 -9.96 1.94
C VAL A 32 -0.08 -9.72 3.19
N ASP A 33 -0.55 -10.18 4.34
CA ASP A 33 0.17 -10.17 5.61
C ASP A 33 1.37 -11.12 5.62
N ASP A 34 2.39 -10.78 6.43
CA ASP A 34 3.51 -11.67 6.80
C ASP A 34 4.37 -12.31 5.66
N GLU A 35 4.18 -11.92 4.39
CA GLU A 35 4.99 -12.38 3.25
C GLU A 35 6.23 -11.50 2.97
N ALA A 36 7.39 -12.09 2.68
CA ALA A 36 8.57 -11.31 2.31
C ALA A 36 8.51 -10.87 0.84
N VAL A 37 9.00 -9.65 0.56
CA VAL A 37 9.25 -9.22 -0.82
C VAL A 37 10.51 -9.90 -1.32
N GLU A 38 10.37 -10.78 -2.31
CA GLU A 38 11.46 -11.56 -2.89
C GLU A 38 11.83 -11.06 -4.29
N ARG A 39 10.88 -10.47 -5.01
CA ARG A 39 11.10 -9.92 -6.34
C ARG A 39 10.21 -8.71 -6.59
N GLN A 40 10.76 -7.72 -7.30
CA GLN A 40 10.01 -6.56 -7.76
C GLN A 40 9.88 -6.55 -9.28
N THR A 41 8.70 -6.16 -9.77
CA THR A 41 8.43 -5.92 -11.19
C THR A 41 8.05 -4.46 -11.36
N TYR A 42 8.82 -3.71 -12.15
CA TYR A 42 8.55 -2.32 -12.47
C TYR A 42 7.59 -2.27 -13.65
N LEU A 43 6.37 -1.75 -13.44
CA LEU A 43 5.45 -1.45 -14.54
C LEU A 43 5.95 -0.21 -15.31
N ASP A 44 6.48 0.75 -14.56
CA ASP A 44 7.19 1.94 -15.02
C ASP A 44 8.03 2.52 -13.88
N ASP A 45 8.49 3.77 -14.02
CA ASP A 45 9.31 4.48 -13.04
C ASP A 45 8.56 4.83 -11.74
N ALA A 46 7.22 4.82 -11.76
CA ALA A 46 6.37 5.23 -10.64
C ALA A 46 5.64 4.06 -9.97
N ARG A 47 5.54 2.89 -10.62
CA ARG A 47 4.72 1.76 -10.16
C ARG A 47 5.52 0.48 -10.10
N ILE A 48 5.61 -0.09 -8.90
CA ILE A 48 6.41 -1.28 -8.60
C ILE A 48 5.49 -2.33 -8.00
N ILE A 49 5.53 -3.57 -8.52
CA ILE A 49 4.78 -4.71 -8.00
C ILE A 49 5.73 -5.58 -7.19
N ASP A 50 5.36 -5.84 -5.94
CA ASP A 50 6.10 -6.75 -5.07
C ASP A 50 5.54 -8.17 -5.15
N HIS A 51 6.45 -9.12 -5.32
CA HIS A 51 6.15 -10.54 -5.40
C HIS A 51 6.80 -11.31 -4.24
N SER A 52 6.07 -12.30 -3.71
CA SER A 52 6.60 -13.34 -2.82
C SER A 52 7.46 -14.37 -3.58
N ALA A 53 8.06 -15.31 -2.84
CA ALA A 53 8.93 -16.36 -3.37
C ALA A 53 8.26 -17.24 -4.45
N ASP A 54 6.95 -17.45 -4.34
CA ASP A 54 6.15 -18.25 -5.28
C ASP A 54 5.68 -17.45 -6.51
N GLY A 55 5.96 -16.14 -6.55
CA GLY A 55 5.55 -15.22 -7.61
C GLY A 55 4.19 -14.54 -7.41
N SER A 56 3.48 -14.85 -6.33
CA SER A 56 2.23 -14.18 -5.97
C SER A 56 2.45 -12.68 -5.71
N VAL A 57 1.49 -11.85 -6.09
CA VAL A 57 1.57 -10.39 -5.83
C VAL A 57 1.15 -10.13 -4.39
N ILE A 58 2.04 -9.52 -3.62
CA ILE A 58 1.85 -9.27 -2.19
C ILE A 58 1.80 -7.77 -1.84
N GLY A 59 2.20 -6.91 -2.77
CA GLY A 59 2.19 -5.46 -2.59
C GLY A 59 2.37 -4.69 -3.89
N VAL A 60 2.10 -3.39 -3.80
CA VAL A 60 2.34 -2.41 -4.85
C VAL A 60 2.93 -1.16 -4.23
N GLU A 61 3.97 -0.60 -4.82
CA GLU A 61 4.59 0.65 -4.41
C GLU A 61 4.34 1.72 -5.49
N PHE A 62 3.98 2.92 -5.04
CA PHE A 62 3.79 4.10 -5.88
C PHE A 62 4.78 5.20 -5.50
N VAL A 63 5.69 5.53 -6.40
CA VAL A 63 6.65 6.64 -6.25
C VAL A 63 6.04 7.91 -6.81
N GLY A 64 6.24 9.04 -6.12
CA GLY A 64 5.60 10.30 -6.50
C GLY A 64 4.11 10.34 -6.16
N ALA A 65 3.69 9.61 -5.13
CA ALA A 65 2.27 9.44 -4.82
C ALA A 65 1.55 10.77 -4.54
N SER A 66 2.27 11.80 -4.10
CA SER A 66 1.74 13.15 -3.90
C SER A 66 1.24 13.82 -5.19
N ASP A 67 1.81 13.48 -6.35
CA ASP A 67 1.39 14.01 -7.67
C ASP A 67 0.16 13.26 -8.24
N GLY A 68 -0.03 12.02 -7.80
CA GLY A 68 -1.15 11.17 -8.15
C GLY A 68 -0.79 9.70 -8.13
N VAL A 69 -1.81 8.84 -8.06
CA VAL A 69 -1.66 7.38 -8.03
C VAL A 69 -2.42 6.80 -9.22
N GLU A 70 -1.68 6.27 -10.19
CA GLU A 70 -2.22 5.63 -11.40
C GLU A 70 -2.45 4.13 -11.18
N LEU A 71 -3.69 3.68 -11.32
CA LEU A 71 -4.08 2.29 -11.04
C LEU A 71 -4.23 1.42 -12.30
N GLY A 72 -4.06 1.97 -13.50
CA GLY A 72 -4.05 1.22 -14.75
C GLY A 72 -3.03 0.09 -14.71
N ASP A 73 -3.38 -1.10 -15.21
CA ASP A 73 -2.51 -2.30 -15.21
C ASP A 73 -2.00 -2.77 -13.83
N VAL A 74 -2.39 -2.11 -12.73
CA VAL A 74 -2.04 -2.53 -11.37
C VAL A 74 -2.88 -3.76 -10.98
N PRO A 75 -2.25 -4.85 -10.54
CA PRO A 75 -2.97 -6.02 -10.06
C PRO A 75 -3.82 -5.66 -8.84
N PHE A 76 -5.04 -6.19 -8.78
CA PHE A 76 -5.99 -5.90 -7.69
C PHE A 76 -6.30 -4.41 -7.52
N ALA A 77 -6.29 -3.61 -8.60
CA ALA A 77 -6.53 -2.16 -8.59
C ALA A 77 -7.68 -1.70 -7.67
N ARG A 78 -8.84 -2.37 -7.70
CA ARG A 78 -9.96 -2.05 -6.81
C ARG A 78 -9.63 -2.21 -5.33
N LYS A 79 -8.91 -3.28 -4.96
CA LYS A 79 -8.51 -3.52 -3.57
C LYS A 79 -7.46 -2.49 -3.14
N VAL A 80 -6.53 -2.16 -4.04
CA VAL A 80 -5.55 -1.10 -3.83
C VAL A 80 -6.24 0.23 -3.57
N GLU A 81 -7.20 0.63 -4.41
CA GLU A 81 -8.00 1.84 -4.23
C GLU A 81 -8.70 1.89 -2.87
N GLU A 82 -9.34 0.80 -2.46
CA GLU A 82 -10.00 0.68 -1.14
C GLU A 82 -9.02 0.88 0.02
N LEU A 83 -7.82 0.30 -0.06
CA LEU A 83 -6.78 0.42 0.96
C LEU A 83 -6.21 1.85 1.02
N ILE A 84 -6.00 2.48 -0.14
CA ILE A 84 -5.56 3.87 -0.23
C ILE A 84 -6.60 4.80 0.41
N GLY A 85 -7.88 4.63 0.10
CA GLY A 85 -8.96 5.39 0.71
C GLY A 85 -9.09 5.18 2.22
N GLY A 86 -8.69 4.00 2.72
CA GLY A 86 -8.63 3.68 4.15
C GLY A 86 -7.40 4.21 4.89
N SER A 87 -6.37 4.68 4.19
CA SER A 87 -5.08 5.10 4.77
C SER A 87 -5.15 6.40 5.60
N GLY A 88 -6.26 7.14 5.51
CA GLY A 88 -6.39 8.47 6.11
C GLY A 88 -5.70 9.60 5.34
N HIS A 89 -5.11 9.28 4.18
CA HIS A 89 -4.51 10.27 3.27
C HIS A 89 -5.43 10.51 2.07
N SER A 90 -5.42 11.75 1.56
CA SER A 90 -6.16 12.11 0.36
C SER A 90 -5.22 12.11 -0.84
N PHE A 91 -5.27 11.05 -1.64
CA PHE A 91 -4.52 10.95 -2.90
C PHE A 91 -5.43 11.20 -4.09
N ARG A 92 -4.86 11.78 -5.16
CA ARG A 92 -5.53 11.85 -6.46
C ARG A 92 -5.35 10.51 -7.16
N ILE A 93 -6.44 9.76 -7.34
CA ILE A 93 -6.42 8.55 -8.17
C ILE A 93 -6.55 8.96 -9.64
N LEU A 94 -5.66 8.41 -10.48
CA LEU A 94 -5.63 8.58 -11.93
C LEU A 94 -6.16 7.28 -12.58
N VAL A 95 -6.98 7.42 -13.62
CA VAL A 95 -7.68 6.33 -14.34
C VAL A 95 -7.64 6.54 -15.85
#